data_AF-A0A663EPD1-F1
#
_entry.id   AF-A0A663EPD1-F1
#
_cell.length_a   1.000
_cell.length_b   1.000
_cell.length_c   1.000
_cell.angle_alpha   90.00
_cell.angle_beta   90.00
_cell.angle_gamma   90.00
#
_symmetry.space_group_name_H-M   'P 1'
#
loop_
_entity.id
_entity.type
_entity.pdbx_description
1 polymer ?
#
loop_
_entity_poly.entity_id
_entity_poly.type
_entity_poly.pdbx_seq_one_letter_code
_entity_poly.pdbx_strand_id
1 'polypeptide(L)'
;MSRNFSDTGSRKEHVKITSESKPGFLERLSETSGGMLMGLVTFLLSFYLLFTNEGRALRTAKSLDEGLSLVIPLDSIHSVSQQNEGRLVHLAGALTTSKPLFDPSYGLSIQAVKLKRNVEMYQWVEYEESTEYEENGEIKKETKYSYNTEWKSEVVNSRNFDREIGHKNPSAMAVESFTAVSPNVQVGSFVLSKGLVDKIDDFKQLSLSNLEDPHADVTRGGDYFYHSENPRRPEVGDLRVSFFYAGLSGDDPYLGSADKVTVIARQRGDQLVPYHTKSGDVLQILYPGELSVEEVFQKEHESNTMKTWALRAAGWLTMFVGISLMTRIFYTLGSNEDLFILLTDNVAIGTRKENTILCQLLEEKRKGANAC
;
A
#
# COMPACT_ATOMS: atom_id res chain seq x y z
N MET A 1 35.16 -7.76 -27.61
CA MET A 1 36.51 -7.81 -27.01
C MET A 1 36.36 -7.41 -25.54
N SER A 2 36.07 -8.38 -24.68
CA SER A 2 35.80 -8.17 -23.25
C SER A 2 37.11 -7.95 -22.52
N ARG A 3 37.34 -6.73 -22.02
CA ARG A 3 38.45 -6.43 -21.13
C ARG A 3 38.02 -6.80 -19.71
N ASN A 4 38.55 -7.92 -19.24
CA ASN A 4 38.53 -8.29 -17.82
C ASN A 4 39.46 -7.34 -17.07
N PHE A 5 38.90 -6.49 -16.22
CA PHE A 5 39.67 -5.80 -15.19
C PHE A 5 39.60 -6.59 -13.88
N SER A 6 40.78 -6.73 -13.30
CA SER A 6 41.14 -7.52 -12.13
C SER A 6 40.39 -7.13 -10.86
N ASP A 7 39.99 -8.20 -10.17
CA ASP A 7 39.52 -8.35 -8.81
C ASP A 7 40.38 -7.62 -7.77
N THR A 8 39.73 -6.72 -7.00
CA THR A 8 40.12 -6.35 -5.63
C THR A 8 38.95 -5.67 -4.93
N GLY A 9 38.44 -6.28 -3.86
CA GLY A 9 37.50 -5.69 -2.89
C GLY A 9 36.14 -6.37 -2.91
N SER A 10 35.70 -6.88 -1.75
CA SER A 10 34.42 -7.56 -1.53
C SER A 10 33.23 -6.73 -2.03
N ARG A 11 32.89 -6.89 -3.31
CA ARG A 11 31.86 -6.07 -3.94
C ARG A 11 30.50 -6.64 -3.56
N LYS A 12 29.88 -5.99 -2.57
CA LYS A 12 28.45 -6.12 -2.24
C LYS A 12 27.54 -5.50 -3.32
N GLU A 13 28.09 -5.17 -4.47
CA GLU A 13 27.41 -4.49 -5.56
C GLU A 13 27.94 -4.96 -6.91
N HIS A 14 27.05 -5.06 -7.89
CA HIS A 14 27.43 -5.25 -9.29
C HIS A 14 26.46 -4.51 -10.22
N VAL A 15 26.87 -4.37 -11.47
CA VAL A 15 26.13 -3.62 -12.49
C VAL A 15 25.84 -4.52 -13.68
N LYS A 16 24.60 -4.46 -14.17
CA LYS A 16 24.14 -5.12 -15.39
C LYS A 16 23.75 -4.04 -16.39
N ILE A 17 24.32 -4.10 -17.58
CA ILE A 17 24.00 -3.16 -18.67
C ILE A 17 23.23 -3.93 -19.74
N THR A 18 22.04 -3.44 -20.07
CA THR A 18 21.25 -3.90 -21.22
C THR A 18 21.13 -2.77 -22.24
N SER A 19 21.41 -3.07 -23.50
CA SER A 19 21.29 -2.12 -24.62
C SER A 19 20.06 -2.44 -25.44
N GLU A 20 19.23 -1.45 -25.70
CA GLU A 20 18.10 -1.52 -26.61
C GLU A 20 18.26 -0.52 -27.75
N SER A 21 17.86 -0.92 -28.96
CA SER A 21 17.87 -0.03 -30.12
C SER A 21 16.85 1.09 -29.95
N LYS A 22 17.15 2.30 -30.44
CA LYS A 22 16.17 3.39 -30.47
C LYS A 22 14.88 2.94 -31.17
N PRO A 23 13.71 3.12 -30.54
CA PRO A 23 12.46 2.73 -31.17
C PRO A 23 12.24 3.56 -32.43
N GLY A 24 11.86 2.88 -33.52
CA GLY A 24 11.61 3.50 -34.81
C GLY A 24 10.38 4.43 -34.77
N PHE A 25 10.18 5.24 -35.81
CA PHE A 25 9.03 6.17 -35.89
C PHE A 25 7.67 5.46 -35.73
N LEU A 26 7.50 4.29 -36.35
CA LEU A 26 6.28 3.48 -36.22
C LEU A 26 6.10 2.90 -34.82
N GLU A 27 7.20 2.55 -34.15
CA GLU A 27 7.19 2.01 -32.79
C GLU A 27 6.80 3.12 -31.79
N ARG A 28 7.39 4.31 -31.91
CA ARG A 28 7.02 5.52 -31.16
C ARG A 28 5.56 5.95 -31.42
N LEU A 29 5.08 5.84 -32.66
CA LEU A 29 3.68 6.09 -33.00
C LEU A 29 2.72 5.04 -32.39
N SER A 30 3.12 3.77 -32.37
CA SER A 30 2.32 2.70 -31.76
C SER A 30 2.25 2.84 -30.23
N GLU A 31 3.35 3.19 -29.59
CA GLU A 31 3.44 3.46 -28.15
C GLU A 31 2.60 4.67 -27.75
N THR A 32 2.67 5.77 -28.52
CA THR A 32 1.87 6.98 -28.27
C THR A 32 0.37 6.75 -28.53
N SER A 33 0.01 5.94 -29.53
CA SER A 33 -1.40 5.56 -29.78
C SER A 33 -1.97 4.71 -28.64
N GLY A 34 -1.18 3.77 -28.11
CA GLY A 34 -1.54 3.01 -26.91
C GLY A 34 -1.69 3.89 -25.68
N GLY A 35 -0.78 4.85 -25.49
CA GLY A 35 -0.84 5.85 -24.42
C GLY A 35 -2.11 6.72 -24.48
N MET A 36 -2.57 7.09 -25.68
CA MET A 36 -3.80 7.87 -25.85
C MET A 36 -5.05 7.08 -25.43
N LEU A 37 -5.18 5.81 -25.86
CA LEU A 37 -6.29 4.95 -25.44
C LEU A 37 -6.29 4.72 -23.93
N MET A 38 -5.11 4.44 -23.36
CA MET A 38 -4.95 4.29 -21.92
C MET A 38 -5.30 5.58 -21.17
N GLY A 39 -4.89 6.73 -21.71
CA GLY A 39 -5.24 8.05 -21.19
C GLY A 39 -6.75 8.30 -21.18
N LEU A 40 -7.46 7.96 -22.27
CA LEU A 40 -8.91 8.07 -22.36
C LEU A 40 -9.62 7.19 -21.32
N VAL A 41 -9.19 5.94 -21.17
CA VAL A 41 -9.74 5.02 -20.15
C VAL A 41 -9.49 5.57 -18.74
N THR A 42 -8.27 6.03 -18.46
CA THR A 42 -7.88 6.63 -17.17
C THR A 42 -8.70 7.88 -16.86
N PHE A 43 -8.92 8.73 -17.87
CA PHE A 43 -9.75 9.92 -17.77
C PHE A 43 -11.20 9.58 -17.44
N LEU A 44 -11.83 8.62 -18.14
CA LEU A 44 -13.19 8.18 -17.83
C LEU A 44 -13.30 7.54 -16.44
N LEU A 45 -12.30 6.75 -16.04
CA LEU A 45 -12.24 6.14 -14.72
C LEU A 45 -12.17 7.19 -13.60
N SER A 46 -11.51 8.32 -13.84
CA SER A 46 -11.44 9.41 -12.87
C SER A 46 -12.82 9.99 -12.51
N PHE A 47 -13.73 10.13 -13.49
CA PHE A 47 -15.10 10.56 -13.22
C PHE A 47 -15.87 9.52 -12.41
N TYR A 48 -15.72 8.24 -12.75
CA TYR A 48 -16.35 7.17 -11.99
C TYR A 48 -15.89 7.16 -10.53
N LEU A 49 -14.58 7.29 -10.28
CA LEU A 49 -14.00 7.40 -8.93
C LEU A 49 -14.57 8.60 -8.18
N LEU A 50 -14.55 9.78 -8.80
CA LEU A 50 -15.06 11.01 -8.17
C LEU A 50 -16.56 10.90 -7.85
N PHE A 51 -17.37 10.43 -8.81
CA PHE A 51 -18.81 10.30 -8.65
C PHE A 51 -19.19 9.29 -7.55
N THR A 52 -18.55 8.12 -7.54
CA THR A 52 -18.78 7.11 -6.49
C THR A 52 -18.31 7.59 -5.13
N ASN A 53 -17.21 8.36 -5.06
CA ASN A 53 -16.76 8.98 -3.83
C ASN A 53 -17.76 10.02 -3.28
N GLU A 54 -18.34 10.88 -4.12
CA GLU A 54 -19.40 11.82 -3.67
C GLU A 54 -20.62 11.09 -3.13
N GLY A 55 -21.06 10.04 -3.84
CA GLY A 55 -22.18 9.21 -3.40
C GLY A 55 -21.92 8.56 -2.03
N ARG A 56 -20.72 8.01 -1.83
CA ARG A 56 -20.28 7.48 -0.53
C ARG A 56 -20.24 8.58 0.55
N ALA A 57 -19.60 9.71 0.26
CA ALA A 57 -19.42 10.80 1.22
C ALA A 57 -20.76 11.32 1.74
N LEU A 58 -21.74 11.52 0.86
CA LEU A 58 -23.10 11.94 1.19
C LEU A 58 -23.86 10.87 1.98
N ARG A 59 -23.72 9.59 1.59
CA ARG A 59 -24.34 8.47 2.31
C ARG A 59 -23.84 8.36 3.75
N THR A 60 -22.53 8.49 3.92
CA THR A 60 -21.89 8.47 5.23
C THR A 60 -22.31 9.66 6.07
N ALA A 61 -22.31 10.87 5.52
CA ALA A 61 -22.78 12.06 6.24
C ALA A 61 -24.23 11.89 6.75
N LYS A 62 -25.17 11.47 5.89
CA LYS A 62 -26.56 11.23 6.29
C LYS A 62 -26.70 10.12 7.33
N SER A 63 -25.89 9.06 7.23
CA SER A 63 -25.88 7.96 8.19
C SER A 63 -25.36 8.40 9.56
N LEU A 64 -24.36 9.28 9.59
CA LEU A 64 -23.85 9.88 10.82
C LEU A 64 -24.88 10.83 11.45
N ASP A 65 -25.53 11.69 10.66
CA ASP A 65 -26.61 12.57 11.14
C ASP A 65 -27.79 11.76 11.71
N GLU A 66 -28.18 10.68 11.02
CA GLU A 66 -29.19 9.73 11.50
C GLU A 66 -28.75 9.09 12.83
N GLY A 67 -27.51 8.61 12.90
CA GLY A 67 -26.94 8.04 14.12
C GLY A 67 -26.95 9.01 15.29
N LEU A 68 -26.50 10.25 15.07
CA LEU A 68 -26.46 11.30 16.09
C LEU A 68 -27.85 11.63 16.63
N SER A 69 -28.88 11.57 15.77
CA SER A 69 -30.26 11.83 16.19
C SER A 69 -30.91 10.68 16.98
N LEU A 70 -30.38 9.46 16.86
CA LEU A 70 -30.98 8.23 17.42
C LEU A 70 -30.19 7.63 18.58
N VAL A 71 -28.92 8.00 18.73
CA VAL A 71 -28.02 7.46 19.75
C VAL A 71 -28.48 7.83 21.15
N ILE A 72 -28.39 6.85 22.05
CA ILE A 72 -28.75 7.00 23.47
C ILE A 72 -27.48 6.82 24.30
N PRO A 73 -26.97 7.87 24.96
CA PRO A 73 -25.90 7.70 25.94
C PRO A 73 -26.41 6.89 27.13
N LEU A 74 -25.67 5.87 27.54
CA LEU A 74 -26.02 5.04 28.68
C LEU A 74 -25.60 5.71 29.99
N ASP A 75 -26.53 5.79 30.95
CA ASP A 75 -26.24 6.29 32.30
C ASP A 75 -25.33 5.34 33.10
N SER A 76 -25.40 4.04 32.80
CA SER A 76 -24.59 3.00 33.46
C SER A 76 -24.21 1.90 32.49
N ILE A 77 -22.94 1.51 32.54
CA ILE A 77 -22.39 0.39 31.76
C ILE A 77 -22.50 -0.95 32.51
N HIS A 78 -22.88 -0.95 33.79
CA HIS A 78 -22.90 -2.15 34.65
C HIS A 78 -24.23 -2.90 34.63
N SER A 79 -25.25 -2.35 33.97
CA SER A 79 -26.57 -2.96 33.86
C SER A 79 -27.10 -2.86 32.43
N VAL A 80 -27.59 -3.97 31.90
CA VAL A 80 -28.19 -4.02 30.56
C VAL A 80 -29.69 -3.69 30.67
N SER A 81 -30.10 -2.52 30.16
CA SER A 81 -31.51 -2.13 30.13
C SER A 81 -32.22 -2.70 28.90
N GLN A 82 -33.31 -3.42 29.11
CA GLN A 82 -34.13 -3.97 28.02
C GLN A 82 -34.81 -2.87 27.17
N GLN A 83 -34.93 -1.64 27.70
CA GLN A 83 -35.54 -0.51 26.98
C GLN A 83 -34.68 -0.02 25.81
N ASN A 84 -33.38 -0.32 25.85
CA ASN A 84 -32.41 0.03 24.82
C ASN A 84 -32.22 -1.09 23.78
N GLU A 85 -32.97 -2.19 23.88
CA GLU A 85 -32.89 -3.31 22.94
C GLU A 85 -33.13 -2.83 21.49
N GLY A 86 -32.20 -3.15 20.61
CA GLY A 86 -32.23 -2.76 19.20
C GLY A 86 -31.90 -1.29 18.93
N ARG A 87 -31.67 -0.47 19.96
CA ARG A 87 -31.32 0.95 19.82
C ARG A 87 -29.81 1.15 19.65
N LEU A 88 -29.45 2.28 19.06
CA LEU A 88 -28.07 2.73 18.98
C LEU A 88 -27.69 3.32 20.35
N VAL A 89 -26.68 2.77 20.99
CA VAL A 89 -26.24 3.19 22.33
C VAL A 89 -24.83 3.74 22.28
N HIS A 90 -24.54 4.70 23.16
CA HIS A 90 -23.19 5.21 23.42
C HIS A 90 -22.79 4.83 24.84
N LEU A 91 -21.56 4.36 24.99
CA LEU A 91 -20.97 4.08 26.29
C LEU A 91 -19.46 4.29 26.24
N ALA A 92 -18.90 4.66 27.38
CA ALA A 92 -17.47 4.75 27.59
C ALA A 92 -17.07 3.98 28.85
N GLY A 93 -15.94 3.29 28.81
CA GLY A 93 -15.46 2.53 29.98
C GLY A 93 -14.19 1.74 29.71
N ALA A 94 -13.68 1.13 30.78
CA ALA A 94 -12.50 0.27 30.73
C ALA A 94 -12.77 -1.04 29.98
N LEU A 95 -11.81 -1.45 29.17
CA LEU A 95 -11.80 -2.77 28.55
C LEU A 95 -11.56 -3.84 29.62
N THR A 96 -12.34 -4.91 29.51
CA THR A 96 -12.22 -6.09 30.37
C THR A 96 -12.22 -7.35 29.52
N THR A 97 -11.40 -8.30 29.93
CA THR A 97 -11.26 -9.61 29.28
C THR A 97 -11.35 -10.69 30.33
N SER A 98 -11.88 -11.86 29.95
CA SER A 98 -12.12 -12.96 30.90
C SER A 98 -10.85 -13.67 31.38
N LYS A 99 -9.82 -13.75 30.53
CA LYS A 99 -8.57 -14.49 30.77
C LYS A 99 -7.40 -13.76 30.12
N PRO A 100 -6.17 -13.92 30.66
CA PRO A 100 -4.99 -13.38 30.03
C PRO A 100 -4.66 -14.14 28.74
N LEU A 101 -3.98 -13.47 27.82
CA LEU A 101 -3.37 -14.06 26.64
C LEU A 101 -1.97 -14.56 26.99
N PHE A 102 -1.62 -15.75 26.50
CA PHE A 102 -0.38 -16.43 26.82
C PHE A 102 0.42 -16.77 25.56
N ASP A 103 1.74 -16.50 25.56
CA ASP A 103 2.69 -17.12 24.63
C ASP A 103 3.57 -18.14 25.40
N PRO A 104 3.30 -19.45 25.28
CA PRO A 104 4.06 -20.49 25.98
C PRO A 104 5.51 -20.54 25.56
N SER A 105 5.83 -20.15 24.32
CA SER A 105 7.18 -20.24 23.77
C SER A 105 8.15 -19.29 24.46
N TYR A 106 7.62 -18.19 25.03
CA TYR A 106 8.40 -17.14 25.69
C TYR A 106 7.95 -16.89 27.14
N GLY A 107 7.06 -17.72 27.70
CA GLY A 107 6.58 -17.58 29.07
C GLY A 107 5.78 -16.29 29.34
N LEU A 108 5.22 -15.66 28.30
CA LEU A 108 4.54 -14.37 28.41
C LEU A 108 3.08 -14.52 28.76
N SER A 109 2.61 -13.79 29.76
CA SER A 109 1.19 -13.70 30.14
C SER A 109 0.79 -12.24 30.28
N ILE A 110 -0.24 -11.80 29.56
CA ILE A 110 -0.75 -10.42 29.63
C ILE A 110 -2.27 -10.39 29.57
N GLN A 111 -2.89 -9.60 30.45
CA GLN A 111 -4.32 -9.35 30.42
C GLN A 111 -4.62 -8.20 29.44
N ALA A 112 -4.87 -8.54 28.17
CA ALA A 112 -5.15 -7.56 27.11
C ALA A 112 -6.11 -8.14 26.06
N VAL A 113 -6.65 -7.27 25.20
CA VAL A 113 -7.53 -7.67 24.09
C VAL A 113 -6.75 -8.39 23.00
N LYS A 114 -5.55 -7.92 22.65
CA LYS A 114 -4.68 -8.57 21.66
C LYS A 114 -3.25 -8.67 22.17
N LEU A 115 -2.59 -9.78 21.82
CA LEU A 115 -1.16 -10.02 21.99
C LEU A 115 -0.59 -10.39 20.61
N LYS A 116 0.43 -9.67 20.16
CA LYS A 116 1.11 -9.88 18.88
C LYS A 116 2.57 -10.23 19.14
N ARG A 117 3.00 -11.39 18.62
CA ARG A 117 4.40 -11.74 18.46
C ARG A 117 4.86 -11.30 17.08
N ASN A 118 5.91 -10.49 17.03
CA ASN A 118 6.55 -10.06 15.81
C ASN A 118 7.94 -10.70 15.71
N VAL A 119 8.15 -11.51 14.69
CA VAL A 119 9.42 -12.20 14.41
C VAL A 119 10.05 -11.58 13.17
N GLU A 120 11.34 -11.29 13.27
CA GLU A 120 12.15 -10.85 12.14
C GLU A 120 13.37 -11.75 12.03
N MET A 121 13.77 -12.06 10.79
CA MET A 121 14.97 -12.80 10.48
C MET A 121 16.03 -11.87 9.90
N TYR A 122 17.26 -11.99 10.39
CA TYR A 122 18.41 -11.33 9.79
C TYR A 122 18.79 -12.06 8.51
N GLN A 123 18.72 -11.37 7.38
CA GLN A 123 18.84 -12.01 6.06
C GLN A 123 19.28 -11.02 4.99
N TRP A 124 19.77 -11.53 3.86
CA TRP A 124 20.12 -10.70 2.71
C TRP A 124 18.89 -10.08 2.06
N VAL A 125 19.04 -8.83 1.63
CA VAL A 125 18.08 -8.05 0.85
C VAL A 125 18.82 -7.49 -0.36
N GLU A 126 18.23 -7.67 -1.55
CA GLU A 126 18.71 -7.08 -2.79
C GLU A 126 17.97 -5.78 -3.07
N TYR A 127 18.73 -4.74 -3.41
CA TYR A 127 18.21 -3.46 -3.87
C TYR A 127 18.62 -3.23 -5.32
N GLU A 128 17.68 -2.74 -6.12
CA GLU A 128 17.86 -2.45 -7.54
C GLU A 128 17.75 -0.95 -7.80
N GLU A 129 18.74 -0.37 -8.49
CA GLU A 129 18.71 1.00 -8.97
C GLU A 129 18.99 0.99 -10.48
N SER A 130 18.07 1.53 -11.28
CA SER A 130 18.18 1.55 -12.75
C SER A 130 18.33 2.98 -13.27
N THR A 131 19.32 3.21 -14.13
CA THR A 131 19.54 4.48 -14.85
C THR A 131 19.55 4.23 -16.34
N GLU A 132 18.89 5.10 -17.11
CA GLU A 132 18.86 5.04 -18.57
C GLU A 132 19.63 6.21 -19.16
N TYR A 133 20.51 5.94 -20.13
CA TYR A 133 21.24 6.96 -20.88
C TYR A 133 21.41 6.56 -22.35
N GLU A 134 21.67 7.56 -23.19
CA GLU A 134 21.90 7.36 -24.62
C GLU A 134 23.40 7.31 -24.92
N GLU A 135 23.84 6.29 -25.65
CA GLU A 135 25.21 6.18 -26.14
C GLU A 135 25.23 5.56 -27.54
N ASN A 136 25.91 6.21 -28.50
CA ASN A 136 26.04 5.74 -29.89
C ASN A 136 24.72 5.43 -30.62
N GLY A 137 23.64 6.11 -30.25
CA GLY A 137 22.32 5.90 -30.87
C GLY A 137 21.53 4.71 -30.32
N GLU A 138 22.01 4.06 -29.25
CA GLU A 138 21.30 3.02 -28.48
C GLU A 138 20.89 3.59 -27.11
N ILE A 139 19.76 3.10 -26.57
CA ILE A 139 19.35 3.36 -25.19
C ILE A 139 19.99 2.28 -24.33
N LYS A 140 20.84 2.67 -23.39
CA LYS A 140 21.44 1.75 -22.41
C LYS A 140 20.75 1.92 -21.07
N LYS A 141 20.29 0.79 -20.52
CA LYS A 141 19.81 0.69 -19.15
C LYS A 141 20.89 0.05 -18.30
N GLU A 142 21.39 0.81 -17.35
CA GLU A 142 22.36 0.37 -16.36
C GLU A 142 21.63 0.11 -15.04
N THR A 143 21.55 -1.17 -14.66
CA THR A 143 20.93 -1.61 -13.42
C THR A 143 22.02 -1.99 -12.42
N LYS A 144 22.11 -1.27 -11.32
CA LYS A 144 22.99 -1.53 -10.20
C LYS A 144 22.24 -2.34 -9.14
N TYR A 145 22.82 -3.47 -8.77
CA TYR A 145 22.36 -4.31 -7.67
C TYR A 145 23.24 -4.08 -6.45
N SER A 146 22.64 -3.98 -5.26
CA SER A 146 23.35 -3.95 -3.99
C SER A 146 22.73 -4.90 -2.97
N TYR A 147 23.57 -5.48 -2.12
CA TYR A 147 23.18 -6.53 -1.17
C TYR A 147 23.55 -6.14 0.24
N ASN A 148 22.54 -6.07 1.12
CA ASN A 148 22.73 -5.80 2.54
C ASN A 148 21.99 -6.82 3.40
N THR A 149 22.55 -7.12 4.57
CA THR A 149 21.89 -7.96 5.56
C THR A 149 21.09 -7.11 6.53
N GLU A 150 19.81 -7.41 6.67
CA GLU A 150 18.86 -6.64 7.45
C GLU A 150 17.84 -7.55 8.14
N TRP A 151 17.20 -7.03 9.17
CA TRP A 151 16.06 -7.68 9.81
C TRP A 151 14.81 -7.46 8.96
N LYS A 152 14.14 -8.54 8.55
CA LYS A 152 12.86 -8.49 7.82
C LYS A 152 11.86 -9.45 8.47
N SER A 153 10.61 -9.02 8.54
CA SER A 153 9.49 -9.82 9.09
C SER A 153 9.00 -10.91 8.13
N GLU A 154 9.35 -10.82 6.86
CA GLU A 154 9.04 -11.81 5.82
C GLU A 154 10.30 -12.55 5.37
N VAL A 155 10.11 -13.75 4.82
CA VAL A 155 11.22 -14.52 4.24
C VAL A 155 11.52 -13.97 2.85
N VAL A 156 12.72 -13.44 2.66
CA VAL A 156 13.22 -12.94 1.38
C VAL A 156 13.79 -14.12 0.60
N ASN A 157 13.11 -14.49 -0.49
CA ASN A 157 13.54 -15.58 -1.34
C ASN A 157 14.77 -15.20 -2.18
N SER A 158 15.95 -15.49 -1.63
CA SER A 158 17.25 -15.25 -2.29
C SER A 158 17.44 -15.93 -3.66
N ARG A 159 16.61 -16.91 -4.04
CA ARG A 159 16.64 -17.51 -5.38
C ARG A 159 16.24 -16.54 -6.48
N ASN A 160 15.58 -15.45 -6.13
CA ASN A 160 15.16 -14.41 -7.06
C ASN A 160 16.22 -13.30 -7.20
N PHE A 161 17.32 -13.35 -6.46
CA PHE A 161 18.40 -12.37 -6.58
C PHE A 161 19.13 -12.52 -7.91
N ASP A 162 19.55 -11.41 -8.51
CA ASP A 162 20.39 -11.40 -9.71
C ASP A 162 21.70 -12.18 -9.43
N ARG A 163 22.25 -12.04 -8.22
CA ARG A 163 23.37 -12.84 -7.73
C ARG A 163 23.07 -13.53 -6.39
N GLU A 164 22.57 -14.77 -6.49
CA GLU A 164 22.36 -15.64 -5.32
C GLU A 164 23.68 -16.07 -4.63
N ILE A 165 24.76 -16.27 -5.38
CA ILE A 165 26.02 -16.81 -4.85
C ILE A 165 26.63 -15.83 -3.83
N GLY A 166 26.66 -16.25 -2.56
CA GLY A 166 27.12 -15.45 -1.42
C GLY A 166 25.99 -14.77 -0.62
N HIS A 167 24.75 -14.83 -1.11
CA HIS A 167 23.59 -14.13 -0.54
C HIS A 167 22.41 -15.07 -0.25
N LYS A 168 22.71 -16.30 0.21
CA LYS A 168 21.67 -17.30 0.47
C LYS A 168 20.96 -17.02 1.78
N ASN A 169 19.63 -17.01 1.72
CA ASN A 169 18.75 -16.92 2.89
C ASN A 169 18.11 -18.27 3.21
N PRO A 170 17.78 -18.56 4.47
CA PRO A 170 16.90 -19.67 4.83
C PRO A 170 15.54 -19.54 4.15
N SER A 171 14.92 -20.69 3.85
CA SER A 171 13.60 -20.72 3.20
C SER A 171 12.42 -20.54 4.15
N ALA A 172 12.66 -20.54 5.46
CA ALA A 172 11.65 -20.40 6.50
C ALA A 172 12.27 -19.88 7.80
N MET A 173 11.45 -19.30 8.67
CA MET A 173 11.81 -18.95 10.05
C MET A 173 11.42 -20.08 10.99
N ALA A 174 12.24 -20.37 12.01
CA ALA A 174 11.94 -21.40 13.01
C ALA A 174 10.79 -21.01 13.96
N VAL A 175 10.52 -19.71 14.08
CA VAL A 175 9.43 -19.14 14.88
C VAL A 175 8.58 -18.24 13.97
N GLU A 176 7.27 -18.35 14.09
CA GLU A 176 6.33 -17.54 13.31
C GLU A 176 5.75 -16.39 14.12
N SER A 177 5.47 -15.28 13.44
CA SER A 177 4.66 -14.19 13.99
C SER A 177 3.20 -14.64 14.16
N PHE A 178 2.52 -14.15 15.19
CA PHE A 178 1.09 -14.38 15.36
C PHE A 178 0.42 -13.23 16.11
N THR A 179 -0.90 -13.17 16.02
CA THR A 179 -1.73 -12.30 16.88
C THR A 179 -2.80 -13.14 17.56
N ALA A 180 -2.72 -13.25 18.88
CA ALA A 180 -3.80 -13.79 19.70
C ALA A 180 -4.79 -12.69 20.04
N VAL A 181 -6.08 -13.05 20.05
CA VAL A 181 -7.18 -12.14 20.37
C VAL A 181 -8.02 -12.79 21.46
N SER A 182 -8.38 -12.02 22.48
CA SER A 182 -9.25 -12.51 23.56
C SER A 182 -10.64 -12.87 23.00
N PRO A 183 -11.18 -14.05 23.34
CA PRO A 183 -12.48 -14.50 22.80
C PRO A 183 -13.67 -13.73 23.38
N ASN A 184 -13.49 -13.09 24.54
CA ASN A 184 -14.56 -12.33 25.21
C ASN A 184 -13.98 -11.02 25.74
N VAL A 185 -14.41 -9.93 25.11
CA VAL A 185 -13.98 -8.55 25.37
C VAL A 185 -15.21 -7.75 25.72
N GLN A 186 -15.16 -7.04 26.85
CA GLN A 186 -16.32 -6.35 27.41
C GLN A 186 -15.98 -4.93 27.85
N VAL A 187 -16.99 -4.09 27.88
CA VAL A 187 -16.99 -2.79 28.56
C VAL A 187 -18.17 -2.77 29.50
N GLY A 188 -17.90 -2.81 30.81
CA GLY A 188 -18.93 -3.07 31.81
C GLY A 188 -19.61 -4.42 31.58
N SER A 189 -20.94 -4.43 31.46
CA SER A 189 -21.76 -5.62 31.23
C SER A 189 -22.02 -5.91 29.74
N PHE A 190 -21.37 -5.18 28.83
CA PHE A 190 -21.60 -5.29 27.39
C PHE A 190 -20.45 -6.00 26.67
N VAL A 191 -20.77 -6.98 25.83
CA VAL A 191 -19.81 -7.75 25.03
C VAL A 191 -19.59 -7.10 23.67
N LEU A 192 -18.33 -6.88 23.30
CA LEU A 192 -17.94 -6.32 22.01
C LEU A 192 -18.05 -7.37 20.91
N SER A 193 -18.70 -7.03 19.80
CA SER A 193 -18.67 -7.86 18.58
C SER A 193 -17.28 -7.87 17.94
N LYS A 194 -17.02 -8.87 17.09
CA LYS A 194 -15.75 -9.01 16.35
C LYS A 194 -15.33 -7.72 15.64
N GLY A 195 -16.25 -7.04 14.95
CA GLY A 195 -15.93 -5.79 14.25
C GLY A 195 -15.51 -4.63 15.16
N LEU A 196 -15.93 -4.61 16.44
CA LEU A 196 -15.43 -3.65 17.43
C LEU A 196 -14.06 -4.07 17.95
N VAL A 197 -13.85 -5.36 18.24
CA VAL A 197 -12.55 -5.89 18.66
C VAL A 197 -11.47 -5.70 17.58
N ASP A 198 -11.84 -5.83 16.31
CA ASP A 198 -10.94 -5.62 15.18
C ASP A 198 -10.41 -4.17 15.13
N LYS A 199 -11.23 -3.18 15.56
CA LYS A 199 -10.86 -1.75 15.66
C LYS A 199 -9.90 -1.41 16.82
N ILE A 200 -9.61 -2.35 17.71
CA ILE A 200 -8.62 -2.16 18.77
C ILE A 200 -7.25 -2.56 18.20
N ASP A 201 -6.55 -1.60 17.60
CA ASP A 201 -5.29 -1.82 16.87
C ASP A 201 -4.14 -0.90 17.31
N ASP A 202 -4.32 -0.15 18.39
CA ASP A 202 -3.26 0.63 19.05
C ASP A 202 -2.27 -0.30 19.77
N PHE A 203 -1.37 -0.90 18.99
CA PHE A 203 -0.36 -1.82 19.49
C PHE A 203 0.80 -1.07 20.16
N LYS A 204 0.98 -1.32 21.45
CA LYS A 204 2.11 -0.83 22.26
C LYS A 204 3.14 -1.95 22.41
N GLN A 205 4.43 -1.62 22.26
CA GLN A 205 5.48 -2.61 22.46
C GLN A 205 5.58 -2.99 23.94
N LEU A 206 5.59 -4.29 24.21
CA LEU A 206 5.77 -4.82 25.57
C LEU A 206 7.25 -4.74 25.95
N SER A 207 7.53 -4.16 27.11
CA SER A 207 8.90 -4.20 27.62
C SER A 207 9.23 -5.59 28.17
N LEU A 208 10.41 -6.09 27.81
CA LEU A 208 10.90 -7.39 28.30
C LEU A 208 11.84 -7.24 29.50
N SER A 209 12.05 -6.01 29.99
CA SER A 209 13.02 -5.70 31.06
C SER A 209 12.86 -6.52 32.33
N ASN A 210 11.61 -6.81 32.71
CA ASN A 210 11.23 -7.54 33.93
C ASN A 210 11.04 -9.05 33.70
N LEU A 211 11.41 -9.58 32.53
CA LEU A 211 11.26 -10.99 32.18
C LEU A 211 12.60 -11.71 32.21
N GLU A 212 12.53 -12.98 32.62
CA GLU A 212 13.62 -13.93 32.54
C GLU A 212 13.77 -14.46 31.10
N ASP A 213 14.96 -14.97 30.78
CA ASP A 213 15.20 -15.63 29.51
C ASP A 213 14.38 -16.94 29.47
N PRO A 214 13.57 -17.17 28.41
CA PRO A 214 12.61 -18.28 28.41
C PRO A 214 13.28 -19.64 28.25
N HIS A 215 14.42 -19.70 27.54
CA HIS A 215 15.20 -20.91 27.25
C HIS A 215 16.69 -20.59 27.21
N ALA A 216 17.54 -21.60 27.33
CA ALA A 216 19.00 -21.43 27.34
C ALA A 216 19.59 -20.95 26.00
N ASP A 217 18.89 -21.18 24.89
CA ASP A 217 19.26 -20.79 23.52
C ASP A 217 18.66 -19.43 23.09
N VAL A 218 17.95 -18.76 24.00
CA VAL A 218 17.33 -17.46 23.76
C VAL A 218 17.95 -16.42 24.68
N THR A 219 18.54 -15.39 24.10
CA THR A 219 19.12 -14.29 24.89
C THR A 219 18.25 -13.05 24.78
N ARG A 220 17.88 -12.43 25.90
CA ARG A 220 17.22 -11.12 25.89
C ARG A 220 18.20 -9.97 25.66
N GLY A 221 17.82 -9.05 24.78
CA GLY A 221 18.53 -7.78 24.54
C GLY A 221 17.56 -6.64 24.34
N GLY A 222 17.46 -5.73 25.30
CA GLY A 222 16.42 -4.70 25.31
C GLY A 222 15.02 -5.33 25.36
N ASP A 223 14.16 -4.94 24.41
CA ASP A 223 12.79 -5.47 24.26
C ASP A 223 12.68 -6.51 23.14
N TYR A 224 13.78 -7.25 22.89
CA TYR A 224 13.83 -8.37 21.97
C TYR A 224 14.38 -9.63 22.64
N PHE A 225 13.84 -10.77 22.25
CA PHE A 225 14.48 -12.08 22.42
C PHE A 225 15.22 -12.45 21.14
N TYR A 226 16.46 -12.89 21.26
CA TYR A 226 17.31 -13.28 20.14
C TYR A 226 17.52 -14.79 20.12
N HIS A 227 17.28 -15.40 18.96
CA HIS A 227 17.67 -16.77 18.63
C HIS A 227 18.93 -16.64 17.78
N SER A 228 20.07 -16.46 18.45
CA SER A 228 21.37 -16.14 17.86
C SER A 228 22.48 -16.51 18.84
N GLU A 229 23.63 -16.96 18.33
CA GLU A 229 24.83 -17.17 19.16
C GLU A 229 25.39 -15.85 19.70
N ASN A 230 25.24 -14.75 18.94
CA ASN A 230 25.74 -13.44 19.34
C ASN A 230 24.85 -12.31 18.80
N PRO A 231 23.91 -11.78 19.61
CA PRO A 231 23.01 -10.70 19.20
C PRO A 231 23.71 -9.41 18.74
N ARG A 232 24.98 -9.17 19.12
CA ARG A 232 25.75 -7.99 18.68
C ARG A 232 26.39 -8.17 17.31
N ARG A 233 26.44 -9.40 16.80
CA ARG A 233 26.99 -9.77 15.49
C ARG A 233 26.05 -10.79 14.85
N PRO A 234 24.84 -10.37 14.44
CA PRO A 234 23.85 -11.28 13.91
C PRO A 234 24.33 -11.90 12.59
N GLU A 235 23.98 -13.17 12.40
CA GLU A 235 24.26 -13.95 11.20
C GLU A 235 22.98 -14.25 10.43
N VAL A 236 23.13 -14.59 9.15
CA VAL A 236 21.98 -14.85 8.29
C VAL A 236 21.21 -16.08 8.80
N GLY A 237 19.94 -15.87 9.12
CA GLY A 237 19.07 -16.87 9.72
C GLY A 237 18.80 -16.65 11.21
N ASP A 238 19.54 -15.77 11.88
CA ASP A 238 19.23 -15.37 13.25
C ASP A 238 17.85 -14.73 13.33
N LEU A 239 17.13 -14.98 14.43
CA LEU A 239 15.82 -14.39 14.68
C LEU A 239 15.89 -13.41 15.83
N ARG A 240 15.09 -12.34 15.72
CA ARG A 240 14.73 -11.49 16.86
C ARG A 240 13.21 -11.45 16.98
N VAL A 241 12.74 -11.47 18.21
CA VAL A 241 11.32 -11.55 18.54
C VAL A 241 10.95 -10.45 19.50
N SER A 242 9.94 -9.67 19.13
CA SER A 242 9.35 -8.62 19.96
C SER A 242 7.86 -8.87 20.15
N PHE A 243 7.31 -8.29 21.22
CA PHE A 243 5.93 -8.46 21.61
C PHE A 243 5.21 -7.13 21.68
N PHE A 244 3.95 -7.13 21.25
CA PHE A 244 3.08 -5.98 21.28
C PHE A 244 1.72 -6.37 21.84
N TYR A 245 1.05 -5.44 22.50
CA TYR A 245 -0.29 -5.65 23.00
C TYR A 245 -1.20 -4.47 22.64
N ALA A 246 -2.49 -4.72 22.54
CA ALA A 246 -3.50 -3.69 22.32
C ALA A 246 -4.71 -3.91 23.24
N GLY A 247 -5.25 -2.83 23.80
CA GLY A 247 -6.37 -2.85 24.74
C GLY A 247 -6.02 -3.53 26.05
N LEU A 248 -5.22 -2.87 26.89
CA LEU A 248 -4.89 -3.37 28.23
C LEU A 248 -6.18 -3.55 29.05
N SER A 249 -6.27 -4.67 29.75
CA SER A 249 -7.45 -5.05 30.52
C SER A 249 -7.06 -5.26 31.98
N GLY A 250 -7.71 -4.52 32.88
CA GLY A 250 -7.37 -4.51 34.31
C GLY A 250 -6.16 -3.64 34.61
N ASP A 251 -5.84 -3.52 35.90
CA ASP A 251 -4.66 -2.78 36.37
C ASP A 251 -3.45 -3.72 36.39
N ASP A 252 -2.41 -3.34 35.66
CA ASP A 252 -1.12 -4.01 35.64
C ASP A 252 -0.07 -3.12 36.34
N PRO A 253 0.73 -3.66 37.29
CA PRO A 253 1.72 -2.87 38.03
C PRO A 253 2.78 -2.18 37.15
N TYR A 254 3.05 -2.71 35.96
CA TYR A 254 4.08 -2.23 35.05
C TYR A 254 3.51 -1.50 33.84
N LEU A 255 2.35 -1.93 33.34
CA LEU A 255 1.73 -1.38 32.14
C LEU A 255 0.67 -0.30 32.43
N GLY A 256 0.24 -0.17 33.68
CA GLY A 256 -0.73 0.84 34.12
C GLY A 256 -2.16 0.32 34.16
N SER A 257 -3.12 1.25 34.15
CA SER A 257 -4.54 0.93 34.23
C SER A 257 -5.14 0.50 32.91
N ALA A 258 -6.28 -0.19 33.00
CA ALA A 258 -7.05 -0.67 31.86
C ALA A 258 -7.31 0.44 30.83
N ASP A 259 -7.10 0.13 29.55
CA ASP A 259 -7.40 1.05 28.46
C ASP A 259 -8.90 1.30 28.42
N LYS A 260 -9.27 2.58 28.34
CA LYS A 260 -10.67 3.00 28.20
C LYS A 260 -11.02 3.19 26.73
N VAL A 261 -12.24 2.84 26.37
CA VAL A 261 -12.78 3.03 25.02
C VAL A 261 -14.17 3.63 25.07
N THR A 262 -14.53 4.34 24.01
CA THR A 262 -15.88 4.81 23.72
C THR A 262 -16.43 4.01 22.56
N VAL A 263 -17.65 3.50 22.71
CA VAL A 263 -18.32 2.64 21.73
C VAL A 263 -19.67 3.21 21.37
N ILE A 264 -19.97 3.26 20.07
CA ILE A 264 -21.32 3.51 19.55
C ILE A 264 -21.72 2.34 18.66
N ALA A 265 -22.72 1.59 19.10
CA ALA A 265 -23.18 0.36 18.45
C ALA A 265 -24.63 0.04 18.81
N ARG A 266 -25.25 -0.91 18.11
CA ARG A 266 -26.60 -1.37 18.43
C ARG A 266 -26.55 -2.35 19.61
N GLN A 267 -27.39 -2.14 20.62
CA GLN A 267 -27.57 -3.11 21.69
C GLN A 267 -28.45 -4.28 21.20
N ARG A 268 -27.99 -5.51 21.44
CA ARG A 268 -28.75 -6.75 21.28
C ARG A 268 -28.50 -7.65 22.49
N GLY A 269 -29.40 -7.62 23.47
CA GLY A 269 -29.13 -8.15 24.80
C GLY A 269 -27.93 -7.42 25.41
N ASP A 270 -26.94 -8.20 25.83
CA ASP A 270 -25.64 -7.72 26.31
C ASP A 270 -24.62 -7.48 25.18
N GLN A 271 -24.94 -7.81 23.93
CA GLN A 271 -24.01 -7.68 22.81
C GLN A 271 -24.10 -6.33 22.12
N LEU A 272 -22.94 -5.75 21.78
CA LEU A 272 -22.82 -4.56 20.95
C LEU A 272 -22.52 -4.96 19.52
N VAL A 273 -23.51 -4.85 18.65
CA VAL A 273 -23.49 -5.34 17.27
C VAL A 273 -23.62 -4.18 16.27
N PRO A 274 -23.34 -4.39 14.97
CA PRO A 274 -23.49 -3.34 13.98
C PRO A 274 -24.94 -2.80 13.89
N TYR A 275 -25.07 -1.48 13.70
CA TYR A 275 -26.34 -0.80 13.43
C TYR A 275 -26.42 -0.44 11.96
N HIS A 276 -27.49 -0.86 11.27
CA HIS A 276 -27.72 -0.50 9.86
C HIS A 276 -28.58 0.76 9.79
N THR A 277 -28.07 1.81 9.16
CA THR A 277 -28.83 3.06 8.95
C THR A 277 -29.78 2.91 7.77
N LYS A 278 -30.84 3.71 7.74
CA LYS A 278 -31.72 3.80 6.57
C LYS A 278 -31.00 4.38 5.37
N SER A 279 -30.03 5.24 5.62
CA SER A 279 -29.18 5.86 4.61
C SER A 279 -28.23 4.85 3.92
N GLY A 280 -27.94 3.70 4.56
CA GLY A 280 -27.30 2.55 3.93
C GLY A 280 -25.87 2.25 4.38
N ASP A 281 -25.33 3.02 5.33
CA ASP A 281 -24.06 2.67 6.00
C ASP A 281 -24.30 1.95 7.32
N VAL A 282 -23.22 1.41 7.87
CA VAL A 282 -23.23 0.65 9.12
C VAL A 282 -22.50 1.43 10.20
N LEU A 283 -23.18 1.72 11.30
CA LEU A 283 -22.58 2.35 12.47
C LEU A 283 -22.13 1.27 13.45
N GLN A 284 -20.83 1.24 13.67
CA GLN A 284 -20.14 0.38 14.63
C GLN A 284 -18.82 1.05 14.96
N ILE A 285 -18.87 2.04 15.85
CA ILE A 285 -17.76 2.97 16.10
C ILE A 285 -17.10 2.61 17.42
N LEU A 286 -15.76 2.65 17.42
CA LEU A 286 -14.94 2.48 18.62
C LEU A 286 -13.79 3.48 18.53
N TYR A 287 -13.59 4.24 19.60
CA TYR A 287 -12.44 5.13 19.77
C TYR A 287 -11.76 4.87 21.11
N PRO A 288 -10.42 5.02 21.19
CA PRO A 288 -9.73 5.03 22.47
C PRO A 288 -10.11 6.28 23.28
N GLY A 289 -10.12 6.13 24.60
CA GLY A 289 -10.48 7.18 25.56
C GLY A 289 -11.97 7.31 25.82
N GLU A 290 -12.31 8.24 26.70
CA GLU A 290 -13.68 8.63 27.03
C GLU A 290 -14.04 9.86 26.19
N LEU A 291 -15.00 9.70 25.28
CA LEU A 291 -15.47 10.75 24.38
C LEU A 291 -16.99 10.90 24.52
N SER A 292 -17.48 12.13 24.39
CA SER A 292 -18.92 12.38 24.30
C SER A 292 -19.49 11.88 22.98
N VAL A 293 -20.82 11.79 22.89
CA VAL A 293 -21.52 11.45 21.66
C VAL A 293 -21.13 12.43 20.55
N GLU A 294 -21.18 13.73 20.84
CA GLU A 294 -20.89 14.81 19.90
C GLU A 294 -19.44 14.73 19.40
N GLU A 295 -18.48 14.48 20.29
CA GLU A 295 -17.07 14.34 19.94
C GLU A 295 -16.83 13.14 19.00
N VAL A 296 -17.50 12.01 19.23
CA VAL A 296 -17.37 10.82 18.38
C VAL A 296 -17.91 11.10 16.98
N PHE A 297 -19.12 11.65 16.87
CA PHE A 297 -19.72 11.94 15.56
C PHE A 297 -18.96 13.05 14.83
N GLN A 298 -18.45 14.06 15.54
CA GLN A 298 -17.61 15.10 14.96
C GLN A 298 -16.33 14.50 14.34
N LYS A 299 -15.64 13.60 15.05
CA LYS A 299 -14.46 12.89 14.52
C LYS A 299 -14.80 12.06 13.28
N GLU A 300 -15.95 11.40 13.25
CA GLU A 300 -16.39 10.63 12.07
C GLU A 300 -16.72 11.55 10.87
N HIS A 301 -17.34 12.71 11.10
CA HIS A 301 -17.57 13.71 10.04
C HIS A 301 -16.26 14.30 9.50
N GLU A 302 -15.31 14.61 10.37
CA GLU A 302 -13.98 15.08 9.98
C GLU A 302 -13.22 14.02 9.16
N SER A 303 -13.24 12.76 9.62
CA SER A 303 -12.64 11.64 8.90
C SER A 303 -13.28 11.44 7.53
N ASN A 304 -14.61 11.49 7.43
CA ASN A 304 -15.32 11.38 6.16
C ASN A 304 -14.97 12.56 5.23
N THR A 305 -14.90 13.77 5.76
CA THR A 305 -14.51 14.97 5.01
C THR A 305 -13.08 14.85 4.47
N MET A 306 -12.14 14.47 5.33
CA MET A 306 -10.74 14.29 4.96
C MET A 306 -10.58 13.20 3.88
N LYS A 307 -11.21 12.04 4.05
CA LYS A 307 -11.21 10.96 3.03
C LYS A 307 -11.79 11.43 1.71
N THR A 308 -12.87 12.20 1.76
CA THR A 308 -13.52 12.76 0.57
C THR A 308 -12.58 13.70 -0.17
N TRP A 309 -11.91 14.62 0.53
CA TRP A 309 -10.94 15.53 -0.06
C TRP A 309 -9.69 14.81 -0.59
N ALA A 310 -9.17 13.82 0.12
CA ALA A 310 -8.04 13.02 -0.34
C ALA A 310 -8.38 12.26 -1.64
N LEU A 311 -9.56 11.63 -1.70
CA LEU A 311 -10.03 10.94 -2.91
C LEU A 311 -10.34 11.91 -4.05
N ARG A 312 -10.82 13.13 -3.75
CA ARG A 312 -10.94 14.19 -4.75
C ARG A 312 -9.58 14.56 -5.33
N ALA A 313 -8.57 14.80 -4.49
CA ALA A 313 -7.22 15.12 -4.93
C ALA A 313 -6.63 14.00 -5.80
N ALA A 314 -6.78 12.74 -5.36
CA ALA A 314 -6.35 11.57 -6.15
C ALA A 314 -7.12 11.45 -7.48
N GLY A 315 -8.43 11.73 -7.48
CA GLY A 315 -9.24 11.76 -8.70
C GLY A 315 -8.81 12.85 -9.67
N TRP A 316 -8.55 14.08 -9.20
CA TRP A 316 -8.02 15.17 -10.02
C TRP A 316 -6.64 14.84 -10.58
N LEU A 317 -5.75 14.22 -9.78
CA LEU A 317 -4.45 13.77 -10.25
C LEU A 317 -4.59 12.69 -11.33
N THR A 318 -5.49 11.71 -11.14
CA THR A 318 -5.78 10.66 -12.12
C THR A 318 -6.32 11.26 -13.42
N MET A 319 -7.22 12.24 -13.32
CA MET A 319 -7.75 12.98 -14.45
C MET A 319 -6.64 13.72 -15.20
N PHE A 320 -5.76 14.43 -14.47
CA PHE A 320 -4.61 15.13 -15.04
C PHE A 320 -3.68 14.17 -15.78
N VAL A 321 -3.31 13.04 -15.17
CA VAL A 321 -2.49 12.00 -15.82
C VAL A 321 -3.17 11.48 -17.08
N GLY A 322 -4.48 11.21 -17.04
CA GLY A 322 -5.25 10.78 -18.21
C GLY A 322 -5.16 11.80 -19.37
N ILE A 323 -5.36 13.09 -19.08
CA ILE A 323 -5.23 14.17 -20.08
C ILE A 323 -3.79 14.27 -20.58
N SER A 324 -2.78 14.21 -19.70
CA SER A 324 -1.36 14.26 -20.09
C SER A 324 -0.95 13.12 -21.01
N LEU A 325 -1.46 11.90 -20.77
CA LEU A 325 -1.24 10.76 -21.66
C LEU A 325 -1.89 10.97 -23.03
N MET A 326 -3.10 11.55 -23.06
CA MET A 326 -3.78 11.88 -24.30
C MET A 326 -3.08 13.00 -25.08
N THR A 327 -2.50 14.00 -24.41
CA THR A 327 -1.84 15.12 -25.10
C THR A 327 -0.42 14.81 -25.60
N ARG A 328 0.21 13.73 -25.10
CA ARG A 328 1.56 13.30 -25.50
C ARG A 328 1.70 13.05 -27.01
N ILE A 329 0.62 12.63 -27.67
CA ILE A 329 0.60 12.44 -29.12
C ILE A 329 0.78 13.76 -29.89
N PHE A 330 0.25 14.89 -29.37
CA PHE A 330 0.42 16.20 -30.00
C PHE A 330 1.86 16.70 -29.89
N TYR A 331 2.56 16.37 -28.80
CA TYR A 331 3.99 16.71 -28.66
C TYR A 331 4.87 15.93 -29.63
N THR A 332 4.61 14.63 -29.84
CA THR A 332 5.33 13.83 -30.84
C THR A 332 5.00 14.21 -32.29
N LEU A 333 3.82 14.78 -32.52
CA LEU A 333 3.46 15.34 -33.84
C LEU A 333 4.05 16.74 -34.05
N GLY A 334 4.22 17.53 -32.99
CA GLY A 334 4.77 18.90 -33.02
C GLY A 334 6.29 18.99 -32.94
N SER A 335 6.99 17.95 -32.48
CA SER A 335 8.46 17.88 -32.48
C SER A 335 9.06 17.66 -33.87
N ASN A 336 8.21 17.46 -34.88
CA ASN A 336 8.64 17.10 -36.21
C ASN A 336 8.66 18.33 -37.12
N GLU A 337 9.84 18.91 -37.26
CA GLU A 337 10.28 19.46 -38.56
C GLU A 337 10.17 18.40 -39.68
N ASP A 338 10.00 17.10 -39.34
CA ASP A 338 9.84 15.97 -40.26
C ASP A 338 8.48 15.85 -40.97
N LEU A 339 7.39 16.48 -40.47
CA LEU A 339 6.14 16.52 -41.24
C LEU A 339 6.30 17.35 -42.52
N PHE A 340 7.20 18.34 -42.48
CA PHE A 340 7.57 19.13 -43.65
C PHE A 340 8.39 18.32 -44.66
N ILE A 341 9.19 17.34 -44.21
CA ILE A 341 9.99 16.45 -45.08
C ILE A 341 9.08 15.46 -45.82
N LEU A 342 8.10 14.86 -45.14
CA LEU A 342 7.12 13.97 -45.78
C LEU A 342 6.19 14.70 -46.76
N LEU A 343 5.88 15.98 -46.52
CA LEU A 343 5.12 16.79 -47.46
C LEU A 343 5.99 17.26 -48.65
N THR A 344 7.27 17.57 -48.44
CA THR A 344 8.19 17.96 -49.53
C THR A 344 8.59 16.78 -50.43
N ASP A 345 8.74 15.57 -49.90
CA ASP A 345 9.03 14.37 -50.71
C ASP A 345 7.85 13.99 -51.62
N ASN A 346 6.60 14.13 -51.16
CA ASN A 346 5.43 13.87 -52.00
C ASN A 346 5.24 14.93 -53.11
N VAL A 347 5.62 16.18 -52.87
CA VAL A 347 5.61 17.26 -53.89
C VAL A 347 6.77 17.10 -54.89
N ALA A 348 7.94 16.63 -54.45
CA ALA A 348 9.09 16.34 -55.31
C ALA A 348 8.85 15.12 -56.23
N ILE A 349 8.10 14.12 -55.76
CA ILE A 349 7.72 12.95 -56.57
C ILE A 349 6.63 13.32 -57.60
N GLY A 350 5.71 14.23 -57.27
CA GLY A 350 4.68 14.73 -58.19
C GLY A 350 5.26 15.52 -59.36
N THR A 351 6.17 16.46 -59.09
CA THR A 351 6.81 17.32 -60.11
C THR A 351 7.77 16.56 -61.04
N ARG A 352 8.42 15.48 -60.57
CA ARG A 352 9.28 14.62 -61.41
C ARG A 352 8.48 13.78 -62.41
N LYS A 353 7.27 13.34 -62.04
CA LYS A 353 6.39 12.57 -62.94
C LYS A 353 5.80 13.43 -64.05
N GLU A 354 5.38 14.66 -63.75
CA GLU A 354 4.84 15.58 -64.77
C GLU A 354 5.90 15.99 -65.81
N ASN A 355 7.13 16.32 -65.39
CA ASN A 355 8.21 16.66 -66.32
C ASN A 355 8.66 15.49 -67.21
N THR A 356 8.59 14.25 -66.71
CA THR A 356 8.94 13.07 -67.50
C THR A 356 7.88 12.80 -68.59
N ILE A 357 6.60 12.99 -68.26
CA ILE A 357 5.48 12.82 -69.20
C ILE A 357 5.49 13.93 -70.27
N LEU A 358 5.77 15.18 -69.88
CA LEU A 358 5.89 16.30 -70.82
C LEU A 358 7.08 16.13 -71.79
N CYS A 359 8.22 15.62 -71.33
CA CYS A 359 9.36 15.32 -72.19
C CYS A 359 9.08 14.16 -73.18
N GLN A 360 8.36 13.11 -72.75
CA GLN A 360 7.97 12.02 -73.64
C GLN A 360 6.97 12.48 -74.72
N LEU A 361 5.99 13.31 -74.37
CA LEU A 361 5.02 13.87 -75.33
C LEU A 361 5.66 14.82 -76.36
N LEU A 362 6.72 15.56 -75.97
CA LEU A 362 7.46 16.44 -76.87
C LEU A 362 8.38 15.66 -77.83
N GLU A 363 8.96 14.55 -77.39
CA GLU A 363 9.75 13.67 -78.26
C GLU A 363 8.89 12.93 -79.30
N GLU A 364 7.68 12.54 -78.94
CA GLU A 364 6.75 11.86 -79.85
C GLU A 364 6.25 12.81 -80.95
N LYS A 365 5.96 14.08 -80.61
CA LYS A 365 5.67 15.12 -81.61
C LYS A 365 6.86 15.42 -82.54
N ARG A 366 8.10 15.34 -82.03
CA ARG A 366 9.30 15.59 -82.83
C ARG A 366 9.62 14.45 -83.79
N LYS A 367 9.28 13.20 -83.45
CA LYS A 367 9.42 12.04 -84.34
C LYS A 367 8.33 11.96 -85.42
N GLY A 368 7.12 12.47 -85.13
CA GLY A 368 6.05 12.58 -86.14
C GLY A 368 6.29 13.67 -87.20
N ALA A 369 7.05 14.72 -86.89
CA ALA A 369 7.32 15.83 -87.81
C ALA A 369 8.48 15.59 -88.80
N ASN A 370 9.26 14.52 -88.63
CA ASN A 370 10.38 14.16 -89.52
C ASN A 370 10.07 12.94 -90.42
N ALA A 371 8.80 12.59 -90.58
CA ALA A 371 8.33 11.47 -91.41
C ALA A 371 7.24 11.88 -92.42
N CYS A 372 7.25 13.13 -92.90
CA CYS A 372 6.51 13.60 -94.07
C CYS A 372 7.37 14.56 -94.89
#